data_AF-A0A2W5QK16-F1
#
_entry.id   AF-A0A2W5QK16-F1
#
_cell.length_a   1.000
_cell.length_b   1.000
_cell.length_c   1.000
_cell.angle_alpha   90.00
_cell.angle_beta   90.00
_cell.angle_gamma   90.00
#
_symmetry.space_group_name_H-M   'P 1'
#
loop_
_entity.id
_entity.type
_entity.pdbx_description
1 polymer ?
#
loop_
_entity_poly.entity_id
_entity_poly.type
_entity_poly.pdbx_seq_one_letter_code
_entity_poly.pdbx_strand_id
1 'polypeptide(L)'
;MLVAGLTAGLLATSAMLPASAQNGPPDYVTQANAPLDVNVFYDQLGQYGTWVQHPDYQYVFIPTNVGPDWRPYQEGRWVWTDQYGWYWESYEPFGWATYHYGRWGYDPSYGWFWVPGDTWSPAWVTWRRGGGRTGWAPIAPDRPGYAVGRANYYAPPVAESWVFVEDRYMGEQDLAVYVAPIPQTNVFLAAAPDYYEPSWDNGYYVNRGFDYDVYDGRVRDRLYTRDVVFVENRNDVFYGNGQLGIFAPAIALGNRYGPPPRYERRLDPNQRAIIRQYVADDRDMGGAYTPSAALLNVLEPSQRRELRQARFNQPDMYRQQMEQLEQQRAVRLDEMRRKAMARNAQIAAQQQMLNDQRRAQADRMQQQYIERAQRMQGNPGMQPGYRPAALPGGPANAPNAAQQDMMQRQRAQQQQQEFRAQQLQNQQQAVEAQRRAAEQQQLMQQQRAQQAQQLRAQQQQQAVEAQRRAAEQQQQIQQQRAAQQQAIQQQRAAQQQLMQQQRAAQQEKALQAQQQRAAQQQQIQQQRAAQQQAVEQQRAAQQAQRAAQQQAVQQQRAAQQQQIQQQRAAQQQLIQQQRAQQMQQMRGQQPPPPPQQQPQQPPARRPGNPDPNQPPPQ
;
A
#
# COMPACT_ATOMS: atom_id res chain seq x y z
N MET A 1 26.94 52.01 66.76
CA MET A 1 25.81 51.54 65.94
C MET A 1 26.13 51.80 64.47
N LEU A 2 25.46 51.10 63.55
CA LEU A 2 25.35 51.42 62.11
C LEU A 2 26.66 51.69 61.36
N VAL A 3 27.18 50.62 60.72
CA VAL A 3 28.04 50.71 59.53
C VAL A 3 27.13 50.61 58.31
N ALA A 4 27.29 51.51 57.33
CA ALA A 4 26.68 51.40 56.01
C ALA A 4 27.68 51.94 54.97
N GLY A 5 28.22 51.05 54.15
CA GLY A 5 29.22 51.39 53.12
C GLY A 5 28.62 51.52 51.72
N LEU A 6 29.31 52.28 50.88
CA LEU A 6 29.18 52.30 49.40
C LEU A 6 29.29 50.85 48.87
N THR A 7 28.67 50.46 47.75
CA THR A 7 28.84 51.04 46.40
C THR A 7 27.62 50.85 45.50
N ALA A 8 27.62 51.54 44.34
CA ALA A 8 26.62 51.37 43.29
C ALA A 8 27.02 50.28 42.28
N GLY A 9 26.03 49.61 41.68
CA GLY A 9 26.20 48.69 40.55
C GLY A 9 24.90 48.60 39.74
N LEU A 10 25.00 48.70 38.41
CA LEU A 10 23.83 48.53 37.54
C LEU A 10 23.47 47.04 37.45
N LEU A 11 22.22 46.70 37.77
CA LEU A 11 21.62 45.43 37.39
C LEU A 11 20.72 45.65 36.17
N ALA A 12 21.28 45.44 34.99
CA ALA A 12 20.48 45.25 33.78
C ALA A 12 19.76 43.89 33.90
N THR A 13 18.42 43.91 33.98
CA THR A 13 17.60 42.71 34.09
C THR A 13 17.49 42.00 32.74
N SER A 14 18.54 41.26 32.37
CA SER A 14 18.52 40.35 31.22
C SER A 14 17.51 39.24 31.46
N ALA A 15 16.33 39.35 30.85
CA ALA A 15 15.36 38.27 30.83
C ALA A 15 15.93 37.10 30.01
N MET A 16 16.36 36.03 30.71
CA MET A 16 16.78 34.79 30.06
C MET A 16 15.55 34.07 29.50
N LEU A 17 15.25 34.31 28.22
CA LEU A 17 14.47 33.36 27.43
C LEU A 17 15.31 32.10 27.23
N PRO A 18 14.76 30.89 27.39
CA PRO A 18 15.48 29.66 27.08
C PRO A 18 15.75 29.58 25.57
N ALA A 19 17.02 29.46 25.20
CA ALA A 19 17.43 29.23 23.81
C ALA A 19 17.09 27.78 23.41
N SER A 20 15.89 27.57 22.88
CA SER A 20 15.33 26.24 22.62
C SER A 20 14.55 26.14 21.29
N ALA A 21 14.99 26.88 20.26
CA ALA A 21 14.37 26.86 18.94
C ALA A 21 15.34 27.31 17.81
N GLN A 22 16.39 26.53 17.52
CA GLN A 22 17.24 26.81 16.33
C GLN A 22 18.04 25.62 15.73
N ASN A 23 17.94 24.41 16.29
CA ASN A 23 18.62 23.22 15.77
C ASN A 23 17.61 22.25 15.13
N GLY A 24 17.24 22.52 13.87
CA GLY A 24 16.73 21.48 12.98
C GLY A 24 17.88 20.70 12.34
N PRO A 25 17.67 20.02 11.20
CA PRO A 25 18.76 19.66 10.32
C PRO A 25 19.46 20.95 9.88
N PRO A 26 20.75 20.91 9.46
CA PRO A 26 21.33 22.05 8.77
C PRO A 26 20.41 22.43 7.60
N ASP A 27 20.10 23.72 7.46
CA ASP A 27 19.24 24.22 6.38
C ASP A 27 19.63 23.54 5.07
N TYR A 28 18.63 23.10 4.30
CA TYR A 28 18.79 22.26 3.10
C TYR A 28 19.67 22.89 1.98
N VAL A 29 20.24 24.08 2.21
CA VAL A 29 21.22 24.78 1.36
C VAL A 29 22.39 25.41 2.17
N THR A 30 22.99 24.75 3.17
CA THR A 30 24.41 25.04 3.56
C THR A 30 25.17 23.84 4.19
N GLN A 31 25.59 22.90 3.35
CA GLN A 31 26.84 22.15 3.57
C GLN A 31 27.73 22.29 2.32
N ALA A 32 29.06 22.18 2.48
CA ALA A 32 30.03 22.50 1.42
C ALA A 32 30.12 21.48 0.26
N ASN A 33 29.24 20.48 0.24
CA ASN A 33 29.23 19.38 -0.71
C ASN A 33 27.97 19.44 -1.60
N ALA A 34 28.11 19.10 -2.88
CA ALA A 34 26.97 18.98 -3.78
C ALA A 34 26.07 17.78 -3.37
N PRO A 35 24.74 17.84 -3.61
CA PRO A 35 23.84 16.73 -3.33
C PRO A 35 24.29 15.44 -4.01
N LEU A 36 24.21 14.32 -3.28
CA LEU A 36 24.49 13.00 -3.83
C LEU A 36 23.38 12.59 -4.80
N ASP A 37 23.76 11.80 -5.80
CA ASP A 37 22.84 11.28 -6.81
C ASP A 37 22.15 9.98 -6.33
N VAL A 38 20.98 9.66 -6.88
CA VAL A 38 20.21 8.41 -6.67
C VAL A 38 21.05 7.14 -6.84
N ASN A 39 22.13 7.20 -7.62
CA ASN A 39 23.15 6.15 -7.73
C ASN A 39 23.70 5.69 -6.36
N VAL A 40 23.73 6.55 -5.33
CA VAL A 40 24.10 6.18 -3.96
C VAL A 40 23.21 5.08 -3.37
N PHE A 41 21.93 5.05 -3.74
CA PHE A 41 21.02 3.96 -3.38
C PHE A 41 21.23 2.76 -4.29
N TYR A 42 21.37 2.98 -5.61
CA TYR A 42 21.52 1.90 -6.58
C TYR A 42 22.69 0.96 -6.20
N ASP A 43 23.87 1.54 -5.95
CA ASP A 43 25.09 0.81 -5.65
C ASP A 43 25.04 0.17 -4.26
N GLN A 44 24.63 0.91 -3.24
CA GLN A 44 24.69 0.42 -1.85
C GLN A 44 23.60 -0.58 -1.50
N LEU A 45 22.42 -0.50 -2.13
CA LEU A 45 21.30 -1.42 -1.89
C LEU A 45 21.36 -2.66 -2.80
N GLY A 46 22.02 -2.60 -3.96
CA GLY A 46 22.06 -3.67 -4.97
C GLY A 46 22.68 -5.02 -4.53
N GLN A 47 23.22 -5.09 -3.31
CA GLN A 47 23.70 -6.33 -2.67
C GLN A 47 22.66 -6.99 -1.74
N TYR A 48 21.60 -6.27 -1.35
CA TYR A 48 20.57 -6.72 -0.39
C TYR A 48 19.20 -6.96 -1.04
N GLY A 49 19.10 -6.86 -2.36
CA GLY A 49 17.85 -6.97 -3.09
C GLY A 49 18.00 -6.64 -4.57
N THR A 50 16.88 -6.70 -5.29
CA THR A 50 16.82 -6.49 -6.74
C THR A 50 16.23 -5.12 -7.06
N TRP A 51 16.90 -4.38 -7.95
CA TRP A 51 16.31 -3.20 -8.60
C TRP A 51 15.41 -3.62 -9.76
N VAL A 52 14.18 -3.11 -9.82
CA VAL A 52 13.19 -3.51 -10.83
C VAL A 52 12.57 -2.28 -11.48
N GLN A 53 12.44 -2.31 -12.81
CA GLN A 53 11.73 -1.28 -13.55
C GLN A 53 10.22 -1.36 -13.24
N HIS A 54 9.67 -0.33 -12.60
CA HIS A 54 8.27 -0.26 -12.23
C HIS A 54 7.51 0.74 -13.12
N PRO A 55 6.35 0.36 -13.70
CA PRO A 55 5.61 1.23 -14.63
C PRO A 55 5.26 2.59 -14.03
N ASP A 56 4.96 2.63 -12.73
CA ASP A 56 4.46 3.82 -12.05
C ASP A 56 5.58 4.62 -11.32
N TYR A 57 6.79 4.05 -11.10
CA TYR A 57 7.81 4.63 -10.20
C TYR A 57 9.26 4.62 -10.72
N GLN A 58 9.46 4.47 -12.04
CA GLN A 58 10.79 4.31 -12.67
C GLN A 58 11.52 3.04 -12.20
N TYR A 59 12.31 3.11 -11.13
CA TYR A 59 13.10 1.99 -10.59
C TYR A 59 12.86 1.85 -9.08
N VAL A 60 12.41 0.67 -8.67
CA VAL A 60 12.12 0.34 -7.26
C VAL A 60 13.08 -0.72 -6.74
N PHE A 61 13.41 -0.64 -5.46
CA PHE A 61 14.20 -1.66 -4.77
C PHE A 61 13.27 -2.71 -4.13
N ILE A 62 13.59 -3.99 -4.27
CA ILE A 62 12.83 -5.09 -3.66
C ILE A 62 13.82 -5.94 -2.84
N PRO A 63 13.69 -5.98 -1.50
CA PRO A 63 14.64 -6.68 -0.64
C PRO A 63 14.55 -8.19 -0.81
N THR A 64 15.69 -8.87 -0.74
CA THR A 64 15.78 -10.34 -0.74
C THR A 64 16.14 -10.86 0.66
N ASN A 65 15.97 -12.16 0.88
CA ASN A 65 16.29 -12.86 2.15
C ASN A 65 15.51 -12.36 3.39
N VAL A 66 14.41 -11.62 3.21
CA VAL A 66 13.48 -11.23 4.28
C VAL A 66 12.56 -12.39 4.70
N GLY A 67 11.95 -12.29 5.89
CA GLY A 67 11.07 -13.33 6.45
C GLY A 67 9.73 -13.52 5.72
N PRO A 68 9.04 -14.66 5.91
CA PRO A 68 7.79 -14.98 5.22
C PRO A 68 6.62 -14.05 5.54
N ASP A 69 6.64 -13.43 6.73
CA ASP A 69 5.67 -12.43 7.20
C ASP A 69 6.33 -11.04 7.38
N TRP A 70 7.43 -10.78 6.69
CA TRP A 70 8.17 -9.52 6.81
C TRP A 70 7.35 -8.33 6.28
N ARG A 71 7.52 -7.19 6.97
CA ARG A 71 6.92 -5.91 6.64
C ARG A 71 7.92 -4.78 6.92
N PRO A 72 7.86 -3.66 6.17
CA PRO A 72 8.57 -2.44 6.50
C PRO A 72 8.34 -2.02 7.96
N TYR A 73 9.39 -1.55 8.63
CA TYR A 73 9.36 -1.12 10.04
C TYR A 73 8.98 -2.24 11.04
N GLN A 74 9.32 -3.50 10.75
CA GLN A 74 9.09 -4.61 11.69
C GLN A 74 10.34 -5.04 12.47
N GLU A 75 11.53 -4.93 11.87
CA GLU A 75 12.80 -5.46 12.40
C GLU A 75 13.70 -4.30 12.92
N GLY A 76 13.62 -4.00 14.22
CA GLY A 76 14.21 -2.79 14.80
C GLY A 76 13.54 -2.35 16.10
N ARG A 77 13.81 -1.09 16.50
CA ARG A 77 13.14 -0.43 17.62
C ARG A 77 12.83 1.04 17.33
N TRP A 78 11.90 1.58 18.11
CA TRP A 78 11.65 3.02 18.17
C TRP A 78 12.56 3.71 19.19
N VAL A 79 13.09 4.86 18.80
CA VAL A 79 13.94 5.74 19.63
C VAL A 79 13.27 7.10 19.67
N TRP A 80 13.20 7.73 20.84
CA TRP A 80 12.70 9.10 20.93
C TRP A 80 13.83 10.10 20.68
N THR A 81 13.53 11.14 19.91
CA THR A 81 14.46 12.24 19.63
C THR A 81 13.74 13.57 19.81
N ASP A 82 14.23 14.46 20.65
CA ASP A 82 13.49 15.67 21.04
C ASP A 82 13.29 16.66 19.90
N GLN A 83 14.10 16.56 18.84
CA GLN A 83 13.98 17.34 17.60
C GLN A 83 12.94 16.74 16.63
N TYR A 84 12.99 15.44 16.34
CA TYR A 84 12.24 14.81 15.23
C TYR A 84 11.10 13.88 15.65
N GLY A 85 10.95 13.59 16.96
CA GLY A 85 10.04 12.58 17.48
C GLY A 85 10.60 11.17 17.31
N TRP A 86 9.76 10.24 16.88
CA TRP A 86 10.09 8.81 16.76
C TRP A 86 11.02 8.50 15.58
N TYR A 87 12.26 8.16 15.89
CA TYR A 87 13.24 7.62 14.96
C TYR A 87 13.18 6.09 14.90
N TRP A 88 13.21 5.51 13.70
CA TRP A 88 13.28 4.06 13.53
C TRP A 88 14.73 3.55 13.50
N GLU A 89 15.18 2.91 14.58
CA GLU A 89 16.49 2.25 14.63
C GLU A 89 16.39 0.85 14.00
N SER A 90 16.61 0.82 12.68
CA SER A 90 16.54 -0.37 11.84
C SER A 90 17.67 -1.36 12.07
N TYR A 91 17.32 -2.64 12.15
CA TYR A 91 18.26 -3.76 12.20
C TYR A 91 18.60 -4.39 10.84
N GLU A 92 18.01 -3.85 9.78
CA GLU A 92 18.21 -4.31 8.41
C GLU A 92 19.26 -3.46 7.67
N PRO A 93 20.18 -4.06 6.90
CA PRO A 93 21.34 -3.36 6.33
C PRO A 93 20.98 -2.35 5.21
N PHE A 94 19.78 -2.47 4.64
CA PHE A 94 19.20 -1.52 3.70
C PHE A 94 18.43 -0.36 4.38
N GLY A 95 18.11 -0.49 5.67
CA GLY A 95 17.19 0.39 6.39
C GLY A 95 17.61 1.87 6.43
N TRP A 96 18.91 2.13 6.49
CA TRP A 96 19.50 3.48 6.47
C TRP A 96 18.98 4.36 5.32
N ALA A 97 18.66 3.75 4.17
CA ALA A 97 18.00 4.41 3.06
C ALA A 97 16.50 4.12 3.09
N THR A 98 16.10 2.86 3.20
CA THR A 98 14.70 2.49 2.90
C THR A 98 13.67 3.01 3.90
N TYR A 99 14.09 3.32 5.13
CA TYR A 99 13.20 3.84 6.18
C TYR A 99 13.28 5.36 6.35
N HIS A 100 14.30 6.01 5.75
CA HIS A 100 14.54 7.44 5.90
C HIS A 100 14.42 8.24 4.60
N TYR A 101 14.56 7.61 3.43
CA TYR A 101 14.68 8.28 2.11
C TYR A 101 13.69 7.78 1.05
N GLY A 102 12.41 7.59 1.37
CA GLY A 102 11.47 7.15 0.35
C GLY A 102 10.11 6.71 0.86
N ARG A 103 9.44 5.82 0.13
CA ARG A 103 8.14 5.23 0.50
C ARG A 103 8.13 3.74 0.18
N TRP A 104 7.49 2.96 1.03
CA TRP A 104 7.22 1.55 0.74
C TRP A 104 5.84 1.39 0.10
N GLY A 105 5.76 0.61 -0.97
CA GLY A 105 4.52 0.22 -1.64
C GLY A 105 4.37 -1.29 -1.74
N TYR A 106 3.19 -1.74 -2.14
CA TYR A 106 2.88 -3.16 -2.29
C TYR A 106 2.02 -3.44 -3.53
N ASP A 107 2.40 -4.44 -4.34
CA ASP A 107 1.55 -5.02 -5.40
C ASP A 107 1.96 -6.51 -5.59
N PRO A 108 1.04 -7.48 -5.67
CA PRO A 108 1.37 -8.91 -5.86
C PRO A 108 2.25 -9.26 -7.08
N SER A 109 2.38 -8.37 -8.06
CA SER A 109 3.34 -8.53 -9.17
C SER A 109 4.80 -8.30 -8.77
N TYR A 110 5.05 -7.69 -7.62
CA TYR A 110 6.37 -7.29 -7.12
C TYR A 110 6.61 -7.73 -5.65
N GLY A 111 5.56 -7.87 -4.85
CA GLY A 111 5.64 -7.95 -3.39
C GLY A 111 5.68 -6.55 -2.78
N TRP A 112 6.32 -6.44 -1.61
CA TRP A 112 6.81 -5.17 -1.09
C TRP A 112 7.91 -4.60 -2.00
N PHE A 113 7.85 -3.29 -2.26
CA PHE A 113 8.88 -2.55 -2.98
C PHE A 113 9.09 -1.17 -2.37
N TRP A 114 10.29 -0.64 -2.49
CA TRP A 114 10.65 0.70 -2.04
C TRP A 114 10.88 1.64 -3.21
N VAL A 115 10.27 2.83 -3.13
CA VAL A 115 10.44 3.93 -4.09
C VAL A 115 11.42 4.94 -3.48
N PRO A 116 12.57 5.21 -4.12
CA PRO A 116 13.51 6.24 -3.69
C PRO A 116 12.86 7.62 -3.53
N GLY A 117 13.34 8.41 -2.58
CA GLY A 117 12.98 9.79 -2.29
C GLY A 117 14.22 10.66 -2.06
N ASP A 118 14.03 11.98 -2.11
CA ASP A 118 15.09 12.99 -1.95
C ASP A 118 15.30 13.43 -0.50
N THR A 119 14.22 13.41 0.28
CA THR A 119 14.14 14.03 1.60
C THR A 119 14.35 12.99 2.70
N TRP A 120 15.19 13.31 3.68
CA TRP A 120 15.37 12.52 4.90
C TRP A 120 14.16 12.64 5.86
N SER A 121 13.92 11.58 6.63
CA SER A 121 12.94 11.55 7.72
C SER A 121 13.42 10.62 8.84
N PRO A 122 13.09 10.90 10.13
CA PRO A 122 13.28 9.94 11.22
C PRO A 122 12.55 8.59 10.95
N ALA A 123 11.38 8.63 10.31
CA ALA A 123 10.69 7.50 9.71
C ALA A 123 9.50 7.98 8.85
N TRP A 124 9.25 7.33 7.71
CA TRP A 124 8.07 7.59 6.86
C TRP A 124 6.90 6.65 7.23
N VAL A 125 6.29 6.88 8.40
CA VAL A 125 5.17 6.11 8.94
C VAL A 125 3.98 6.99 9.34
N THR A 126 2.78 6.38 9.39
CA THR A 126 1.62 6.93 10.09
C THR A 126 1.31 6.06 11.32
N TRP A 127 0.64 6.63 12.34
CA TRP A 127 0.51 6.01 13.66
C TRP A 127 -0.94 5.74 14.08
N ARG A 128 -1.10 4.71 14.92
CA ARG A 128 -2.32 4.48 15.72
C ARG A 128 -1.97 4.13 17.16
N ARG A 129 -2.81 4.56 18.11
CA ARG A 129 -2.73 4.18 19.51
C ARG A 129 -4.11 4.00 20.13
N GLY A 130 -4.16 3.31 21.27
CA GLY A 130 -5.35 3.13 22.09
C GLY A 130 -5.42 1.74 22.70
N GLY A 131 -6.23 1.57 23.75
CA GLY A 131 -6.48 0.24 24.35
C GLY A 131 -5.22 -0.50 24.81
N GLY A 132 -4.17 0.22 25.23
CA GLY A 132 -2.87 -0.33 25.63
C GLY A 132 -2.02 -0.87 24.48
N ARG A 133 -2.25 -0.41 23.26
CA ARG A 133 -1.54 -0.80 22.03
C ARG A 133 -1.06 0.42 21.26
N THR A 134 0.13 0.29 20.68
CA THR A 134 0.70 1.22 19.71
C THR A 134 0.97 0.48 18.41
N GLY A 135 0.64 1.12 17.28
CA GLY A 135 0.94 0.60 15.95
C GLY A 135 1.34 1.69 14.98
N TRP A 136 2.00 1.26 13.91
CA TRP A 136 2.50 2.11 12.83
C TRP A 136 2.40 1.37 11.51
N ALA A 137 2.32 2.13 10.42
CA ALA A 137 2.39 1.58 9.07
C ALA A 137 3.24 2.48 8.16
N PRO A 138 4.02 1.91 7.22
CA PRO A 138 4.69 2.69 6.18
C PRO A 138 3.68 3.54 5.40
N ILE A 139 4.07 4.75 5.02
CA ILE A 139 3.26 5.59 4.11
C ILE A 139 3.55 5.21 2.66
N ALA A 140 2.49 5.08 1.87
CA ALA A 140 2.57 4.68 0.47
C ALA A 140 3.17 5.77 -0.45
N PRO A 141 3.75 5.40 -1.61
CA PRO A 141 3.95 6.33 -2.70
C PRO A 141 2.59 6.85 -3.18
N ASP A 142 2.46 8.17 -3.29
CA ASP A 142 1.20 8.89 -3.51
C ASP A 142 1.06 9.52 -4.92
N ARG A 143 2.16 9.56 -5.68
CA ARG A 143 2.27 10.08 -7.05
C ARG A 143 3.13 9.15 -7.93
N PRO A 144 3.04 9.25 -9.27
CA PRO A 144 3.97 8.56 -10.16
C PRO A 144 5.40 9.15 -10.08
N GLY A 145 6.42 8.33 -10.37
CA GLY A 145 7.82 8.69 -10.28
C GLY A 145 8.45 8.37 -8.92
N TYR A 146 9.48 9.13 -8.55
CA TYR A 146 10.14 9.00 -7.24
C TYR A 146 9.40 9.78 -6.14
N ALA A 147 9.64 9.42 -4.88
CA ALA A 147 9.03 9.99 -3.68
C ALA A 147 9.65 11.34 -3.28
N VAL A 148 9.56 12.32 -4.18
CA VAL A 148 10.04 13.69 -4.02
C VAL A 148 9.23 14.45 -2.96
N GLY A 149 9.89 14.92 -1.90
CA GLY A 149 9.35 15.82 -0.87
C GLY A 149 8.23 15.25 0.01
N ARG A 150 7.38 16.15 0.50
CA ARG A 150 6.21 15.86 1.36
C ARG A 150 5.22 14.93 0.67
N ALA A 151 4.64 13.99 1.42
CA ALA A 151 3.48 13.20 0.98
C ALA A 151 2.16 14.00 1.02
N ASN A 152 1.30 13.82 0.02
CA ASN A 152 -0.03 14.43 -0.07
C ASN A 152 -1.06 13.70 0.81
N TYR A 153 -0.86 12.40 1.02
CA TYR A 153 -1.70 11.52 1.84
C TYR A 153 -0.80 10.61 2.68
N TYR A 154 -1.17 10.37 3.94
CA TYR A 154 -0.39 9.55 4.88
C TYR A 154 -0.90 8.11 4.97
N ALA A 155 -1.52 7.62 3.89
CA ALA A 155 -2.19 6.32 3.85
C ALA A 155 -1.22 5.13 3.68
N PRO A 156 -1.49 3.99 4.34
CA PRO A 156 -0.66 2.79 4.19
C PRO A 156 -0.96 2.00 2.90
N PRO A 157 0.03 1.28 2.32
CA PRO A 157 -0.10 0.56 1.05
C PRO A 157 -1.17 -0.52 1.01
N VAL A 158 -1.32 -1.28 2.09
CA VAL A 158 -2.34 -2.34 2.29
C VAL A 158 -2.74 -2.45 3.76
N ALA A 159 -3.91 -3.02 4.07
CA ALA A 159 -4.39 -3.18 5.44
C ALA A 159 -3.42 -3.98 6.32
N GLU A 160 -2.78 -5.00 5.76
CA GLU A 160 -1.74 -5.83 6.38
C GLU A 160 -0.43 -5.06 6.73
N SER A 161 -0.28 -3.81 6.29
CA SER A 161 0.92 -2.97 6.51
C SER A 161 1.14 -2.57 7.97
N TRP A 162 0.09 -2.62 8.80
CA TRP A 162 0.13 -2.18 10.19
C TRP A 162 0.86 -3.16 11.10
N VAL A 163 2.06 -2.75 11.53
CA VAL A 163 2.82 -3.34 12.62
C VAL A 163 2.24 -2.82 13.94
N PHE A 164 2.12 -3.68 14.94
CA PHE A 164 1.52 -3.36 16.24
C PHE A 164 2.27 -4.05 17.36
N VAL A 165 2.37 -3.40 18.51
CA VAL A 165 2.79 -3.99 19.80
C VAL A 165 1.82 -3.55 20.91
N GLU A 166 1.87 -4.22 22.06
CA GLU A 166 1.31 -3.66 23.28
C GLU A 166 2.26 -2.63 23.89
N ASP A 167 1.73 -1.55 24.48
CA ASP A 167 2.50 -0.39 24.99
C ASP A 167 3.68 -0.78 25.89
N ARG A 168 3.50 -1.82 26.72
CA ARG A 168 4.53 -2.35 27.63
C ARG A 168 5.80 -2.83 26.93
N TYR A 169 5.74 -3.10 25.62
CA TYR A 169 6.86 -3.54 24.79
C TYR A 169 7.48 -2.42 23.93
N MET A 170 6.93 -1.20 23.92
CA MET A 170 7.42 -0.12 23.03
C MET A 170 8.90 0.25 23.26
N GLY A 171 9.38 0.12 24.50
CA GLY A 171 10.78 0.35 24.88
C GLY A 171 11.68 -0.90 24.81
N GLU A 172 11.24 -1.99 24.17
CA GLU A 172 12.07 -3.19 24.03
C GLU A 172 13.14 -3.03 22.95
N GLN A 173 14.31 -3.64 23.15
CA GLN A 173 15.44 -3.42 22.24
C GLN A 173 15.24 -4.01 20.84
N ASP A 174 14.47 -5.09 20.69
CA ASP A 174 13.95 -5.52 19.38
C ASP A 174 12.45 -5.80 19.51
N LEU A 175 11.67 -5.04 18.73
CA LEU A 175 10.21 -5.13 18.73
C LEU A 175 9.71 -6.37 17.96
N ALA A 176 10.51 -6.96 17.05
CA ALA A 176 10.06 -8.01 16.13
C ALA A 176 9.55 -9.29 16.82
N VAL A 177 9.98 -9.55 18.06
CA VAL A 177 9.49 -10.67 18.91
C VAL A 177 8.16 -10.35 19.61
N TYR A 178 7.81 -9.08 19.77
CA TYR A 178 6.58 -8.61 20.43
C TYR A 178 5.52 -8.09 19.43
N VAL A 179 5.85 -8.06 18.13
CA VAL A 179 4.94 -7.64 17.06
C VAL A 179 3.74 -8.60 16.94
N ALA A 180 2.55 -8.01 16.91
CA ALA A 180 1.31 -8.73 16.65
C ALA A 180 1.34 -9.40 15.26
N PRO A 181 1.04 -10.70 15.15
CA PRO A 181 0.93 -11.38 13.87
C PRO A 181 -0.12 -10.72 12.96
N ILE A 182 0.15 -10.65 11.66
CA ILE A 182 -0.73 -9.98 10.66
C ILE A 182 -2.23 -10.34 10.81
N PRO A 183 -2.65 -11.60 11.06
CA PRO A 183 -4.07 -11.95 11.24
C PRO A 183 -4.76 -11.27 12.42
N GLN A 184 -4.00 -10.77 13.39
CA GLN A 184 -4.50 -10.03 14.55
C GLN A 184 -4.58 -8.52 14.30
N THR A 185 -3.98 -7.99 13.22
CA THR A 185 -3.95 -6.55 12.91
C THR A 185 -5.32 -5.88 13.08
N ASN A 186 -6.43 -6.50 12.65
CA ASN A 186 -7.76 -5.90 12.79
C ASN A 186 -8.28 -5.85 14.24
N VAL A 187 -7.86 -6.78 15.10
CA VAL A 187 -8.17 -6.73 16.54
C VAL A 187 -7.41 -5.57 17.20
N PHE A 188 -6.19 -5.29 16.73
CA PHE A 188 -5.40 -4.16 17.19
C PHE A 188 -5.90 -2.83 16.62
N LEU A 189 -6.24 -2.74 15.33
CA LEU A 189 -6.84 -1.56 14.69
C LEU A 189 -8.16 -1.14 15.36
N ALA A 190 -9.01 -2.10 15.74
CA ALA A 190 -10.26 -1.84 16.46
C ALA A 190 -10.05 -1.46 17.94
N ALA A 191 -8.89 -1.79 18.53
CA ALA A 191 -8.54 -1.44 19.91
C ALA A 191 -7.69 -0.16 20.03
N ALA A 192 -7.07 0.27 18.93
CA ALA A 192 -6.25 1.46 18.80
C ALA A 192 -6.85 2.41 17.74
N PRO A 193 -7.97 3.10 18.05
CA PRO A 193 -8.68 3.96 17.11
C PRO A 193 -8.02 5.34 16.92
N ASP A 194 -7.19 5.79 17.86
CA ASP A 194 -6.62 7.14 17.84
C ASP A 194 -5.53 7.18 16.76
N TYR A 195 -5.75 7.96 15.70
CA TYR A 195 -4.88 8.03 14.51
C TYR A 195 -4.09 9.35 14.51
N TYR A 196 -2.78 9.26 14.28
CA TYR A 196 -1.88 10.41 14.35
C TYR A 196 -1.02 10.51 13.09
N GLU A 197 -1.12 11.64 12.38
CA GLU A 197 -0.29 11.93 11.20
C GLU A 197 1.00 12.68 11.60
N PRO A 198 2.14 12.38 10.97
CA PRO A 198 3.38 13.14 11.18
C PRO A 198 3.34 14.49 10.47
N SER A 199 3.91 15.51 11.12
CA SER A 199 3.93 16.88 10.61
C SER A 199 5.06 17.11 9.62
N TRP A 200 4.85 18.10 8.75
CA TRP A 200 5.88 18.68 7.90
C TRP A 200 6.20 20.08 8.44
N ASP A 201 7.44 20.30 8.85
CA ASP A 201 7.86 21.56 9.47
C ASP A 201 9.20 22.01 8.88
N ASN A 202 9.32 23.30 8.57
CA ASN A 202 10.53 23.95 8.03
C ASN A 202 11.30 23.17 6.93
N GLY A 203 10.57 22.41 6.09
CA GLY A 203 11.13 21.62 4.99
C GLY A 203 11.52 20.17 5.33
N TYR A 204 11.48 19.79 6.61
CA TYR A 204 11.77 18.43 7.09
C TYR A 204 10.52 17.71 7.61
N TYR A 205 10.69 16.40 7.85
CA TYR A 205 9.63 15.53 8.37
C TYR A 205 9.77 15.36 9.89
N VAL A 206 8.67 15.53 10.63
CA VAL A 206 8.64 15.40 12.08
C VAL A 206 7.67 14.29 12.47
N ASN A 207 8.24 13.14 12.86
CA ASN A 207 7.50 11.94 13.22
C ASN A 207 7.16 11.91 14.72
N ARG A 208 6.61 13.01 15.25
CA ARG A 208 6.12 13.05 16.64
C ARG A 208 4.86 12.19 16.79
N GLY A 209 3.76 12.54 16.12
CA GLY A 209 2.48 11.84 16.26
C GLY A 209 1.86 12.02 17.66
N PHE A 210 2.44 11.33 18.65
CA PHE A 210 2.19 11.48 20.08
C PHE A 210 3.54 11.47 20.83
N ASP A 211 3.61 12.15 21.97
CA ASP A 211 4.83 12.25 22.78
C ASP A 211 5.17 10.90 23.48
N TYR A 212 6.42 10.71 23.91
CA TYR A 212 6.81 9.52 24.67
C TYR A 212 6.30 9.52 26.12
N ASP A 213 5.87 10.68 26.64
CA ASP A 213 5.28 10.84 27.98
C ASP A 213 4.05 9.95 28.25
N VAL A 214 3.35 9.55 27.17
CA VAL A 214 2.10 8.78 27.19
C VAL A 214 2.24 7.34 27.70
N TYR A 215 3.47 6.85 27.88
CA TYR A 215 3.77 5.51 28.39
C TYR A 215 4.06 5.52 29.89
N ASP A 216 3.97 4.36 30.55
CA ASP A 216 4.34 4.23 31.96
C ASP A 216 5.85 4.46 32.17
N GLY A 217 6.24 4.77 33.42
CA GLY A 217 7.64 5.05 33.75
C GLY A 217 8.59 3.93 33.36
N ARG A 218 8.22 2.65 33.54
CA ARG A 218 9.08 1.51 33.21
C ARG A 218 9.33 1.41 31.71
N VAL A 219 8.34 1.74 30.87
CA VAL A 219 8.51 1.81 29.42
C VAL A 219 9.41 2.99 29.05
N ARG A 220 9.18 4.17 29.64
CA ARG A 220 10.01 5.37 29.41
C ARG A 220 11.46 5.18 29.85
N ASP A 221 11.72 4.49 30.94
CA ASP A 221 13.07 4.13 31.42
C ASP A 221 13.84 3.25 30.40
N ARG A 222 13.15 2.56 29.48
CA ARG A 222 13.75 1.79 28.38
C ARG A 222 13.73 2.51 27.03
N LEU A 223 12.96 3.59 26.90
CA LEU A 223 12.93 4.44 25.71
C LEU A 223 14.12 5.40 25.73
N TYR A 224 15.22 4.99 25.09
CA TYR A 224 16.39 5.83 24.87
C TYR A 224 15.99 7.13 24.17
N THR A 225 16.04 8.24 24.90
CA THR A 225 16.04 9.59 24.30
C THR A 225 17.44 9.89 23.79
N ARG A 226 17.55 10.37 22.55
CA ARG A 226 18.85 10.73 21.94
C ARG A 226 18.75 12.03 21.13
N ASP A 227 19.75 12.89 21.30
CA ASP A 227 20.03 13.97 20.35
C ASP A 227 20.51 13.40 19.02
N VAL A 228 20.07 13.98 17.91
CA VAL A 228 20.52 13.61 16.56
C VAL A 228 21.71 14.48 16.17
N VAL A 229 22.75 13.82 15.65
CA VAL A 229 23.97 14.45 15.12
C VAL A 229 24.13 13.98 13.68
N PHE A 230 24.12 14.90 12.71
CA PHE A 230 24.29 14.53 11.31
C PHE A 230 25.77 14.31 10.95
N VAL A 231 26.08 13.21 10.26
CA VAL A 231 27.44 12.83 9.86
C VAL A 231 27.60 12.78 8.34
N GLU A 232 28.77 13.17 7.82
CA GLU A 232 29.02 13.33 6.38
C GLU A 232 29.17 12.01 5.62
N ASN A 233 29.61 10.92 6.27
CA ASN A 233 29.82 9.62 5.62
C ASN A 233 28.98 8.52 6.29
N ARG A 234 28.39 7.61 5.49
CA ARG A 234 27.51 6.53 5.98
C ARG A 234 28.08 5.72 7.14
N ASN A 235 29.34 5.35 7.09
CA ASN A 235 29.95 4.51 8.12
C ASN A 235 30.48 5.28 9.33
N ASP A 236 30.34 6.61 9.38
CA ASP A 236 30.62 7.41 10.59
C ASP A 236 29.37 7.51 11.51
N VAL A 237 28.28 6.84 11.13
CA VAL A 237 27.07 6.61 11.94
C VAL A 237 27.42 5.91 13.26
N PHE A 238 26.79 6.37 14.35
CA PHE A 238 27.02 5.85 15.70
C PHE A 238 25.75 5.83 16.54
N TYR A 239 25.67 4.89 17.48
CA TYR A 239 24.52 4.69 18.39
C TYR A 239 24.99 4.80 19.83
N GLY A 240 24.97 6.02 20.38
CA GLY A 240 25.48 6.33 21.71
C GLY A 240 24.42 6.39 22.80
N ASN A 241 24.87 6.57 24.04
CA ASN A 241 24.02 6.95 25.16
C ASN A 241 23.79 8.47 25.07
N GLY A 242 22.55 8.89 24.81
CA GLY A 242 22.16 10.29 24.66
C GLY A 242 22.42 10.92 23.28
N GLN A 243 23.20 10.31 22.38
CA GLN A 243 23.45 10.84 21.03
C GLN A 243 23.37 9.76 19.94
N LEU A 244 22.90 10.16 18.75
CA LEU A 244 22.64 9.33 17.59
C LEU A 244 23.24 9.97 16.32
N GLY A 245 24.32 9.39 15.79
CA GLY A 245 24.98 9.83 14.57
C GLY A 245 24.26 9.32 13.32
N ILE A 246 23.61 10.20 12.55
CA ILE A 246 22.80 9.85 11.38
C ILE A 246 23.45 10.35 10.09
N PHE A 247 23.66 9.45 9.12
CA PHE A 247 24.05 9.83 7.76
C PHE A 247 22.80 10.25 6.98
N ALA A 248 22.66 11.57 6.78
CA ALA A 248 21.55 12.16 6.05
C ALA A 248 22.04 13.12 4.94
N PRO A 249 22.60 12.62 3.83
CA PRO A 249 23.00 13.46 2.69
C PRO A 249 21.80 14.11 2.00
N ALA A 250 22.00 15.29 1.40
CA ALA A 250 21.05 15.81 0.41
C ALA A 250 21.07 14.90 -0.83
N ILE A 251 19.89 14.49 -1.33
CA ILE A 251 19.76 13.58 -2.48
C ILE A 251 19.12 14.32 -3.66
N ALA A 252 19.73 14.21 -4.84
CA ALA A 252 19.16 14.64 -6.10
C ALA A 252 18.56 13.45 -6.86
N LEU A 253 17.33 13.63 -7.38
CA LEU A 253 16.60 12.62 -8.13
C LEU A 253 16.30 13.08 -9.56
N GLY A 254 16.02 12.12 -10.46
CA GLY A 254 15.42 12.39 -11.77
C GLY A 254 16.04 11.64 -12.94
N ASN A 255 15.37 11.67 -14.10
CA ASN A 255 15.70 10.86 -15.27
C ASN A 255 17.09 11.18 -15.90
N ARG A 256 17.72 12.30 -15.52
CA ARG A 256 19.07 12.69 -15.97
C ARG A 256 20.19 11.76 -15.48
N TYR A 257 19.90 10.92 -14.47
CA TYR A 257 20.86 10.07 -13.78
C TYR A 257 20.85 8.60 -14.22
N GLY A 258 19.95 8.25 -15.16
CA GLY A 258 19.95 6.93 -15.80
C GLY A 258 19.33 5.78 -14.97
N PRO A 259 19.38 4.55 -15.52
CA PRO A 259 18.95 3.34 -14.81
C PRO A 259 19.99 2.88 -13.78
N PRO A 260 19.59 2.06 -12.78
CA PRO A 260 20.52 1.32 -11.95
C PRO A 260 21.51 0.50 -12.78
N PRO A 261 22.80 0.35 -12.37
CA PRO A 261 23.79 -0.44 -13.11
C PRO A 261 23.39 -1.90 -13.36
N ARG A 262 22.49 -2.44 -12.53
CA ARG A 262 21.81 -3.72 -12.73
C ARG A 262 20.35 -3.57 -12.33
N TYR A 263 19.42 -3.88 -13.24
CA TYR A 263 17.99 -3.91 -12.94
C TYR A 263 17.26 -4.98 -13.75
N GLU A 264 16.14 -5.48 -13.23
CA GLU A 264 15.25 -6.41 -13.91
C GLU A 264 14.01 -5.70 -14.48
N ARG A 265 13.42 -6.24 -15.56
CA ARG A 265 12.14 -5.77 -16.12
C ARG A 265 10.93 -6.60 -15.66
N ARG A 266 11.16 -7.77 -15.06
CA ARG A 266 10.16 -8.68 -14.51
C ARG A 266 10.83 -9.50 -13.40
N LEU A 267 10.35 -9.38 -12.16
CA LEU A 267 10.85 -10.12 -11.02
C LEU A 267 10.25 -11.53 -10.95
N ASP A 268 11.05 -12.55 -10.63
CA ASP A 268 10.56 -13.93 -10.45
C ASP A 268 9.53 -14.01 -9.30
N PRO A 269 8.44 -14.78 -9.42
CA PRO A 269 7.46 -14.97 -8.34
C PRO A 269 8.05 -15.38 -6.98
N ASN A 270 9.18 -16.10 -6.96
CA ASN A 270 9.82 -16.61 -5.76
C ASN A 270 10.74 -15.58 -5.08
N GLN A 271 11.22 -14.56 -5.80
CA GLN A 271 12.02 -13.46 -5.24
C GLN A 271 11.16 -12.41 -4.50
N ARG A 272 9.83 -12.50 -4.57
CA ARG A 272 8.91 -11.47 -4.06
C ARG A 272 8.62 -11.63 -2.57
N ALA A 273 8.86 -10.56 -1.81
CA ALA A 273 8.34 -10.38 -0.46
C ALA A 273 6.80 -10.16 -0.49
N ILE A 274 6.03 -11.21 -0.78
CA ILE A 274 4.55 -11.17 -0.77
C ILE A 274 3.98 -11.42 0.62
N ILE A 275 2.89 -10.72 0.92
CA ILE A 275 2.08 -10.92 2.12
C ILE A 275 1.23 -12.19 1.93
N ARG A 276 1.40 -13.17 2.83
CA ARG A 276 0.75 -14.50 2.76
C ARG A 276 -0.35 -14.71 3.80
N GLN A 277 -0.36 -13.84 4.81
CA GLN A 277 -1.34 -13.72 5.87
C GLN A 277 -2.28 -12.56 5.52
N TYR A 278 -3.59 -12.75 5.67
CA TYR A 278 -4.59 -11.84 5.12
C TYR A 278 -5.62 -11.41 6.15
N VAL A 279 -5.99 -10.14 6.12
CA VAL A 279 -7.02 -9.57 7.01
C VAL A 279 -8.25 -9.07 6.24
N ALA A 280 -9.21 -8.52 6.97
CA ALA A 280 -10.19 -7.63 6.37
C ALA A 280 -9.59 -6.22 6.21
N ASP A 281 -10.01 -5.57 5.14
CA ASP A 281 -10.05 -4.12 4.98
C ASP A 281 -10.47 -3.40 6.29
N ASP A 282 -9.76 -2.32 6.65
CA ASP A 282 -10.22 -1.34 7.64
C ASP A 282 -10.86 -0.17 6.88
N ARG A 283 -12.05 0.23 7.31
CA ARG A 283 -12.99 1.00 6.48
C ARG A 283 -13.00 2.50 6.75
N ASP A 284 -12.23 2.97 7.73
CA ASP A 284 -11.97 4.40 7.92
C ASP A 284 -10.50 4.68 8.27
N MET A 285 -9.81 5.40 7.38
CA MET A 285 -8.39 5.78 7.46
C MET A 285 -8.22 7.24 7.03
N GLY A 286 -8.78 8.19 7.79
CA GLY A 286 -8.64 9.63 7.51
C GLY A 286 -9.16 10.06 6.14
N GLY A 287 -10.17 9.36 5.59
CA GLY A 287 -10.69 9.60 4.24
C GLY A 287 -9.87 8.98 3.09
N ALA A 288 -8.77 8.27 3.36
CA ALA A 288 -8.05 7.47 2.37
C ALA A 288 -8.55 6.02 2.35
N TYR A 289 -8.56 5.38 1.17
CA TYR A 289 -8.92 3.96 1.04
C TYR A 289 -7.66 3.10 0.99
N THR A 290 -7.52 2.18 1.95
CA THR A 290 -6.41 1.22 2.00
C THR A 290 -6.87 -0.17 1.52
N PRO A 291 -6.30 -0.73 0.44
CA PRO A 291 -6.68 -2.05 -0.07
C PRO A 291 -6.25 -3.17 0.89
N SER A 292 -6.99 -4.28 0.97
CA SER A 292 -6.43 -5.52 1.53
C SER A 292 -5.49 -6.19 0.52
N ALA A 293 -4.36 -6.74 0.97
CA ALA A 293 -3.46 -7.54 0.15
C ALA A 293 -4.19 -8.79 -0.40
N ALA A 294 -5.18 -9.28 0.33
CA ALA A 294 -6.12 -10.31 -0.12
C ALA A 294 -6.85 -9.91 -1.41
N LEU A 295 -7.37 -8.67 -1.49
CA LEU A 295 -8.05 -8.16 -2.68
C LEU A 295 -7.11 -8.09 -3.87
N LEU A 296 -5.94 -7.48 -3.71
CA LEU A 296 -4.99 -7.33 -4.81
C LEU A 296 -4.57 -8.70 -5.39
N ASN A 297 -4.47 -9.74 -4.55
CA ASN A 297 -4.16 -11.10 -4.99
C ASN A 297 -5.30 -11.81 -5.75
N VAL A 298 -6.57 -11.44 -5.55
CA VAL A 298 -7.71 -12.04 -6.29
C VAL A 298 -8.09 -11.31 -7.58
N LEU A 299 -7.42 -10.20 -7.87
CA LEU A 299 -7.67 -9.35 -9.04
C LEU A 299 -6.72 -9.66 -10.19
N GLU A 300 -7.30 -9.70 -11.41
CA GLU A 300 -6.55 -9.94 -12.63
C GLU A 300 -5.53 -8.83 -12.91
N PRO A 301 -4.43 -9.11 -13.64
CA PRO A 301 -3.40 -8.11 -13.92
C PRO A 301 -3.89 -6.86 -14.68
N SER A 302 -5.02 -6.93 -15.39
CA SER A 302 -5.70 -5.76 -15.96
C SER A 302 -6.33 -4.89 -14.88
N GLN A 303 -7.19 -5.48 -14.04
CA GLN A 303 -7.90 -4.79 -12.96
C GLN A 303 -6.91 -4.11 -11.98
N ARG A 304 -5.76 -4.75 -11.69
CA ARG A 304 -4.71 -4.11 -10.90
C ARG A 304 -4.04 -2.91 -11.60
N ARG A 305 -3.84 -2.93 -12.92
CA ARG A 305 -3.33 -1.75 -13.66
C ARG A 305 -4.34 -0.61 -13.63
N GLU A 306 -5.61 -0.91 -13.89
CA GLU A 306 -6.72 0.06 -13.85
C GLU A 306 -6.80 0.75 -12.48
N LEU A 307 -6.79 -0.03 -11.39
CA LEU A 307 -6.76 0.50 -10.01
C LEU A 307 -5.55 1.39 -9.73
N ARG A 308 -4.33 1.00 -10.12
CA ARG A 308 -3.13 1.83 -9.90
C ARG A 308 -3.19 3.14 -10.70
N GLN A 309 -3.73 3.13 -11.91
CA GLN A 309 -3.92 4.34 -12.72
C GLN A 309 -5.02 5.26 -12.16
N ALA A 310 -6.12 4.69 -11.67
CA ALA A 310 -7.20 5.45 -11.03
C ALA A 310 -6.75 6.11 -9.72
N ARG A 311 -5.96 5.41 -8.89
CA ARG A 311 -5.50 5.88 -7.58
C ARG A 311 -4.83 7.26 -7.59
N PHE A 312 -4.09 7.59 -8.64
CA PHE A 312 -3.40 8.88 -8.79
C PHE A 312 -4.30 10.00 -9.35
N ASN A 313 -5.16 9.67 -10.31
CA ASN A 313 -5.83 10.64 -11.17
C ASN A 313 -7.33 10.82 -10.86
N GLN A 314 -7.94 9.86 -10.18
CA GLN A 314 -9.38 9.76 -9.95
C GLN A 314 -9.66 9.08 -8.57
N PRO A 315 -9.29 9.73 -7.44
CA PRO A 315 -9.33 9.09 -6.12
C PRO A 315 -10.73 8.61 -5.71
N ASP A 316 -11.80 9.33 -6.05
CA ASP A 316 -13.17 8.93 -5.70
C ASP A 316 -13.64 7.72 -6.51
N MET A 317 -13.29 7.65 -7.80
CA MET A 317 -13.51 6.46 -8.63
C MET A 317 -12.72 5.26 -8.12
N TYR A 318 -11.48 5.49 -7.64
CA TYR A 318 -10.67 4.45 -7.02
C TYR A 318 -11.36 3.87 -5.76
N ARG A 319 -11.88 4.72 -4.84
CA ARG A 319 -12.64 4.23 -3.67
C ARG A 319 -13.86 3.40 -4.11
N GLN A 320 -14.69 3.94 -5.01
CA GLN A 320 -15.90 3.25 -5.48
C GLN A 320 -15.60 1.92 -6.20
N GLN A 321 -14.57 1.88 -7.04
CA GLN A 321 -14.17 0.66 -7.73
C GLN A 321 -13.63 -0.40 -6.74
N MET A 322 -12.90 0.02 -5.72
CA MET A 322 -12.39 -0.85 -4.66
C MET A 322 -13.53 -1.50 -3.87
N GLU A 323 -14.49 -0.71 -3.36
CA GLU A 323 -15.68 -1.22 -2.65
C GLU A 323 -16.47 -2.24 -3.50
N GLN A 324 -16.70 -1.92 -4.78
CA GLN A 324 -17.40 -2.80 -5.71
C GLN A 324 -16.64 -4.12 -5.94
N LEU A 325 -15.31 -4.06 -6.06
CA LEU A 325 -14.48 -5.26 -6.28
C LEU A 325 -14.42 -6.14 -5.03
N GLU A 326 -14.41 -5.58 -3.82
CA GLU A 326 -14.53 -6.36 -2.58
C GLU A 326 -15.88 -7.07 -2.48
N GLN A 327 -16.99 -6.35 -2.73
CA GLN A 327 -18.34 -6.94 -2.76
C GLN A 327 -18.43 -8.07 -3.80
N GLN A 328 -17.87 -7.88 -5.00
CA GLN A 328 -17.80 -8.90 -6.07
C GLN A 328 -16.85 -10.08 -5.79
N ARG A 329 -15.99 -10.00 -4.77
CA ARG A 329 -14.96 -11.01 -4.46
C ARG A 329 -15.04 -11.59 -3.05
N ALA A 330 -15.91 -11.09 -2.17
CA ALA A 330 -16.04 -11.47 -0.76
C ALA A 330 -15.88 -12.98 -0.48
N VAL A 331 -16.63 -13.85 -1.18
CA VAL A 331 -16.55 -15.31 -1.00
C VAL A 331 -15.13 -15.88 -1.25
N ARG A 332 -14.42 -15.35 -2.26
CA ARG A 332 -13.04 -15.74 -2.60
C ARG A 332 -12.05 -15.18 -1.58
N LEU A 333 -12.27 -13.94 -1.11
CA LEU A 333 -11.48 -13.32 -0.04
C LEU A 333 -11.57 -14.12 1.25
N ASP A 334 -12.77 -14.53 1.66
CA ASP A 334 -12.98 -15.27 2.90
C ASP A 334 -12.51 -16.72 2.80
N GLU A 335 -12.52 -17.32 1.60
CA GLU A 335 -11.82 -18.60 1.38
C GLU A 335 -10.29 -18.43 1.49
N MET A 336 -9.71 -17.33 0.98
CA MET A 336 -8.28 -17.03 1.12
C MET A 336 -7.86 -16.68 2.55
N ARG A 337 -8.63 -15.86 3.27
CA ARG A 337 -8.41 -15.51 4.69
C ARG A 337 -8.41 -16.77 5.55
N ARG A 338 -9.42 -17.64 5.41
CA ARG A 338 -9.48 -18.96 6.10
C ARG A 338 -8.31 -19.88 5.73
N LYS A 339 -7.92 -19.96 4.45
CA LYS A 339 -6.76 -20.74 3.99
C LYS A 339 -5.41 -20.19 4.48
N ALA A 340 -5.30 -18.88 4.71
CA ALA A 340 -4.14 -18.29 5.36
C ALA A 340 -4.11 -18.67 6.84
N MET A 341 -5.19 -18.38 7.59
CA MET A 341 -5.34 -18.70 9.02
C MET A 341 -4.93 -20.14 9.37
N ALA A 342 -5.31 -21.13 8.56
CA ALA A 342 -4.98 -22.54 8.76
C ALA A 342 -3.48 -22.89 8.64
N ARG A 343 -2.62 -22.02 8.07
CA ARG A 343 -1.18 -22.27 7.86
C ARG A 343 -0.29 -21.59 8.91
N ASN A 344 -0.79 -20.57 9.60
CA ASN A 344 0.05 -19.60 10.33
C ASN A 344 0.87 -20.21 11.48
N ALA A 345 0.42 -21.32 12.08
CA ALA A 345 1.15 -21.99 13.17
C ALA A 345 2.56 -22.48 12.75
N GLN A 346 2.73 -22.90 11.49
CA GLN A 346 4.04 -23.31 10.98
C GLN A 346 4.91 -22.09 10.63
N ILE A 347 4.29 -21.01 10.14
CA ILE A 347 4.99 -19.78 9.77
C ILE A 347 5.52 -19.06 11.02
N ALA A 348 4.75 -19.00 12.11
CA ALA A 348 5.17 -18.41 13.38
C ALA A 348 6.45 -19.07 13.94
N ALA A 349 6.54 -20.41 13.90
CA ALA A 349 7.74 -21.13 14.33
C ALA A 349 8.96 -20.87 13.42
N GLN A 350 8.74 -20.70 12.11
CA GLN A 350 9.79 -20.31 11.16
C GLN A 350 10.23 -18.84 11.39
N GLN A 351 9.29 -17.95 11.67
CA GLN A 351 9.55 -16.54 11.90
C GLN A 351 10.39 -16.32 13.17
N GLN A 352 10.13 -17.06 14.26
CA GLN A 352 10.95 -16.97 15.48
C GLN A 352 12.44 -17.28 15.19
N MET A 353 12.74 -18.39 14.53
CA MET A 353 14.10 -18.76 14.12
C MET A 353 14.76 -17.72 13.20
N LEU A 354 13.97 -17.08 12.34
CA LEU A 354 14.42 -16.02 11.44
C LEU A 354 14.68 -14.69 12.18
N ASN A 355 13.87 -14.33 13.18
CA ASN A 355 14.10 -13.19 14.05
C ASN A 355 15.41 -13.40 14.84
N ASP A 356 15.62 -14.58 15.42
CA ASP A 356 16.85 -14.89 16.18
C ASP A 356 18.12 -14.77 15.32
N GLN A 357 18.07 -15.23 14.06
CA GLN A 357 19.17 -15.07 13.10
C GLN A 357 19.40 -13.61 12.71
N ARG A 358 18.35 -12.81 12.53
CA ARG A 358 18.46 -11.37 12.23
C ARG A 358 18.94 -10.55 13.42
N ARG A 359 18.50 -10.84 14.65
CA ARG A 359 19.06 -10.26 15.89
C ARG A 359 20.58 -10.44 15.92
N ALA A 360 21.05 -11.67 15.76
CA ALA A 360 22.48 -11.95 15.72
C ALA A 360 23.23 -11.24 14.57
N GLN A 361 22.57 -10.88 13.46
CA GLN A 361 23.15 -10.04 12.41
C GLN A 361 23.15 -8.55 12.78
N ALA A 362 22.06 -8.07 13.39
CA ALA A 362 21.89 -6.71 13.89
C ALA A 362 22.93 -6.36 14.96
N ASP A 363 23.12 -7.24 15.95
CA ASP A 363 24.10 -7.09 17.02
C ASP A 363 25.51 -6.92 16.45
N ARG A 364 25.87 -7.72 15.43
CA ARG A 364 27.17 -7.62 14.73
C ARG A 364 27.30 -6.30 13.95
N MET A 365 26.24 -5.81 13.32
CA MET A 365 26.25 -4.49 12.68
C MET A 365 26.40 -3.37 13.73
N GLN A 366 25.64 -3.41 14.83
CA GLN A 366 25.70 -2.42 15.90
C GLN A 366 27.08 -2.42 16.59
N GLN A 367 27.70 -3.58 16.82
CA GLN A 367 29.07 -3.70 17.31
C GLN A 367 30.08 -3.06 16.35
N GLN A 368 29.96 -3.28 15.04
CA GLN A 368 30.81 -2.63 14.03
C GLN A 368 30.65 -1.10 14.01
N TYR A 369 29.43 -0.58 14.19
CA TYR A 369 29.19 0.87 14.32
C TYR A 369 29.80 1.43 15.62
N ILE A 370 29.67 0.73 16.76
CA ILE A 370 30.28 1.13 18.04
C ILE A 370 31.81 1.13 17.95
N GLU A 371 32.43 0.09 17.38
CA GLU A 371 33.86 0.04 17.15
C GLU A 371 34.35 1.19 16.24
N ARG A 372 33.61 1.51 15.18
CA ARG A 372 34.01 2.61 14.29
C ARG A 372 33.84 3.98 14.95
N ALA A 373 32.77 4.20 15.71
CA ALA A 373 32.59 5.43 16.49
C ALA A 373 33.75 5.67 17.47
N GLN A 374 34.19 4.62 18.19
CA GLN A 374 35.33 4.68 19.10
C GLN A 374 36.64 4.99 18.37
N ARG A 375 36.86 4.45 17.16
CA ARG A 375 38.04 4.79 16.34
C ARG A 375 38.05 6.25 15.89
N MET A 376 36.89 6.85 15.61
CA MET A 376 36.79 8.27 15.23
C MET A 376 37.06 9.22 16.40
N GLN A 377 36.65 8.85 17.63
CA GLN A 377 36.96 9.61 18.85
C GLN A 377 38.42 9.44 19.34
N GLY A 378 39.13 8.42 18.83
CA GLY A 378 40.45 8.01 19.33
C GLY A 378 41.68 8.73 18.76
N ASN A 379 41.54 9.81 17.99
CA ASN A 379 42.69 10.47 17.33
C ASN A 379 42.93 11.96 17.72
N PRO A 380 43.13 12.28 19.01
CA PRO A 380 43.47 13.64 19.45
C PRO A 380 44.98 13.95 19.31
N GLY A 381 45.40 14.41 18.13
CA GLY A 381 46.69 15.10 17.93
C GLY A 381 47.92 14.22 17.65
N MET A 382 48.99 14.85 17.16
CA MET A 382 50.31 14.23 16.96
C MET A 382 51.15 14.25 18.25
N GLN A 383 52.12 13.32 18.33
CA GLN A 383 53.13 13.17 19.41
C GLN A 383 52.55 12.57 20.71
N PRO A 384 53.36 11.88 21.57
CA PRO A 384 54.82 11.83 21.64
C PRO A 384 55.43 10.41 21.48
N GLY A 385 56.73 10.27 21.76
CA GLY A 385 57.48 9.00 21.72
C GLY A 385 57.87 8.43 23.11
N TYR A 386 58.91 7.57 23.10
CA TYR A 386 59.55 6.83 24.22
C TYR A 386 59.02 5.43 24.65
N ARG A 387 59.99 4.58 25.05
CA ARG A 387 60.02 3.19 25.61
C ARG A 387 61.12 3.18 26.72
N PRO A 388 61.45 2.11 27.53
CA PRO A 388 61.06 0.66 27.60
C PRO A 388 60.56 0.26 29.04
N ALA A 389 60.75 -0.90 29.76
CA ALA A 389 61.46 -2.19 29.62
C ALA A 389 60.95 -3.33 30.60
N ALA A 390 61.41 -4.58 30.36
CA ALA A 390 61.87 -5.70 31.25
C ALA A 390 61.58 -5.80 32.79
N LEU A 391 61.65 -6.96 33.51
CA LEU A 391 61.66 -8.44 33.29
C LEU A 391 61.45 -9.21 34.66
N PRO A 392 61.26 -10.56 34.73
CA PRO A 392 60.79 -11.29 35.95
C PRO A 392 61.67 -12.47 36.50
N GLY A 393 61.28 -13.13 37.63
CA GLY A 393 61.65 -14.54 37.98
C GLY A 393 61.67 -14.97 39.49
N GLY A 394 61.56 -16.30 39.80
CA GLY A 394 62.03 -16.95 41.08
C GLY A 394 61.06 -17.85 41.94
N PRO A 395 61.43 -19.12 42.36
CA PRO A 395 60.56 -20.01 43.20
C PRO A 395 61.17 -20.89 44.38
N ALA A 396 60.31 -21.30 45.33
CA ALA A 396 60.15 -22.50 46.25
C ALA A 396 61.28 -23.44 46.80
N ASN A 397 61.17 -23.92 48.08
CA ASN A 397 61.44 -25.34 48.57
C ASN A 397 61.14 -25.67 50.09
N ALA A 398 61.37 -26.94 50.56
CA ALA A 398 61.11 -27.52 51.92
C ALA A 398 62.08 -28.74 52.28
N PRO A 399 61.82 -29.71 53.23
CA PRO A 399 61.77 -29.70 54.73
C PRO A 399 62.62 -30.80 55.52
N ASN A 400 62.59 -30.76 56.87
CA ASN A 400 62.74 -31.83 57.92
C ASN A 400 63.93 -32.83 58.06
N ALA A 401 64.37 -33.09 59.33
CA ALA A 401 65.06 -34.31 59.83
C ALA A 401 65.02 -34.43 61.38
N ALA A 402 65.34 -35.62 61.97
CA ALA A 402 65.31 -35.89 63.43
C ALA A 402 66.28 -37.00 63.90
N GLN A 403 66.55 -37.15 65.22
CA GLN A 403 67.37 -38.23 65.82
C GLN A 403 67.07 -38.53 67.30
N GLN A 404 66.82 -39.80 67.65
CA GLN A 404 67.25 -40.53 68.87
C GLN A 404 66.63 -41.94 68.92
N ASP A 405 67.45 -43.01 68.86
CA ASP A 405 67.02 -44.42 68.95
C ASP A 405 68.07 -45.28 69.67
N MET A 406 67.65 -46.02 70.71
CA MET A 406 68.06 -47.43 70.93
C MET A 406 67.30 -48.13 72.07
N MET A 407 66.84 -47.41 73.11
CA MET A 407 66.16 -48.04 74.26
C MET A 407 64.70 -48.51 73.99
N GLN A 408 64.08 -48.14 72.87
CA GLN A 408 62.69 -48.54 72.58
C GLN A 408 62.57 -50.00 72.06
N ARG A 409 63.66 -50.56 71.52
CA ARG A 409 63.62 -51.79 70.70
C ARG A 409 63.16 -53.05 71.45
N GLN A 410 63.34 -53.14 72.77
CA GLN A 410 62.88 -54.28 73.58
C GLN A 410 61.40 -54.21 73.96
N ARG A 411 60.83 -53.02 74.22
CA ARG A 411 59.36 -52.89 74.45
C ARG A 411 58.56 -53.14 73.17
N ALA A 412 59.12 -52.78 72.02
CA ALA A 412 58.47 -52.96 70.72
C ALA A 412 58.12 -54.44 70.41
N GLN A 413 58.95 -55.41 70.83
CA GLN A 413 58.72 -56.82 70.49
C GLN A 413 57.53 -57.46 71.23
N GLN A 414 57.28 -57.10 72.51
CA GLN A 414 56.09 -57.55 73.23
C GLN A 414 54.82 -56.94 72.64
N GLN A 415 54.83 -55.60 72.46
CA GLN A 415 53.70 -54.88 71.86
C GLN A 415 53.38 -55.38 70.44
N GLN A 416 54.38 -55.79 69.66
CA GLN A 416 54.19 -56.34 68.31
C GLN A 416 53.44 -57.68 68.28
N GLN A 417 53.51 -58.49 69.34
CA GLN A 417 52.73 -59.75 69.42
C GLN A 417 51.27 -59.47 69.78
N GLU A 418 51.01 -58.63 70.79
CA GLU A 418 49.66 -58.21 71.16
C GLU A 418 48.96 -57.47 70.01
N PHE A 419 49.67 -56.56 69.34
CA PHE A 419 49.19 -55.85 68.16
C PHE A 419 48.87 -56.78 66.99
N ARG A 420 49.59 -57.90 66.80
CA ARG A 420 49.25 -58.92 65.79
C ARG A 420 47.96 -59.68 66.13
N ALA A 421 47.78 -60.08 67.39
CA ALA A 421 46.54 -60.73 67.82
C ALA A 421 45.33 -59.79 67.65
N GLN A 422 45.49 -58.53 68.06
CA GLN A 422 44.46 -57.51 67.93
C GLN A 422 44.21 -57.11 66.46
N GLN A 423 45.24 -57.09 65.60
CA GLN A 423 45.08 -56.95 64.14
C GLN A 423 44.23 -58.07 63.55
N LEU A 424 44.48 -59.33 63.88
CA LEU A 424 43.70 -60.47 63.36
C LEU A 424 42.23 -60.39 63.78
N GLN A 425 41.95 -60.03 65.04
CA GLN A 425 40.59 -59.84 65.53
C GLN A 425 39.89 -58.66 64.83
N ASN A 426 40.58 -57.53 64.67
CA ASN A 426 40.08 -56.37 63.92
C ASN A 426 39.83 -56.72 62.43
N GLN A 427 40.67 -57.58 61.84
CA GLN A 427 40.54 -58.01 60.45
C GLN A 427 39.32 -58.93 60.25
N GLN A 428 39.04 -59.83 61.19
CA GLN A 428 37.80 -60.62 61.19
C GLN A 428 36.56 -59.74 61.34
N GLN A 429 36.57 -58.79 62.29
CA GLN A 429 35.47 -57.82 62.45
C GLN A 429 35.29 -56.93 61.22
N ALA A 430 36.37 -56.53 60.54
CA ALA A 430 36.30 -55.78 59.29
C ALA A 430 35.70 -56.60 58.14
N VAL A 431 36.03 -57.89 58.02
CA VAL A 431 35.42 -58.79 57.03
C VAL A 431 33.93 -59.01 57.31
N GLU A 432 33.53 -59.18 58.57
CA GLU A 432 32.10 -59.23 58.93
C GLU A 432 31.38 -57.91 58.65
N ALA A 433 31.99 -56.76 58.98
CA ALA A 433 31.42 -55.45 58.70
C ALA A 433 31.25 -55.22 57.18
N GLN A 434 32.24 -55.61 56.37
CA GLN A 434 32.16 -55.58 54.90
C GLN A 434 31.06 -56.51 54.38
N ARG A 435 30.92 -57.72 54.94
CA ARG A 435 29.85 -58.65 54.56
C ARG A 435 28.46 -58.07 54.87
N ARG A 436 28.24 -57.56 56.09
CA ARG A 436 26.97 -56.93 56.49
C ARG A 436 26.66 -55.69 55.64
N ALA A 437 27.67 -54.90 55.29
CA ALA A 437 27.55 -53.76 54.38
C ALA A 437 27.18 -54.19 52.95
N ALA A 438 27.78 -55.26 52.43
CA ALA A 438 27.44 -55.83 51.12
C ALA A 438 26.01 -56.39 51.10
N GLU A 439 25.59 -57.09 52.15
CA GLU A 439 24.22 -57.61 52.30
C GLU A 439 23.19 -56.46 52.37
N GLN A 440 23.48 -55.37 53.11
CA GLN A 440 22.66 -54.15 53.10
C GLN A 440 22.65 -53.44 51.73
N GLN A 441 23.78 -53.37 51.05
CA GLN A 441 23.89 -52.77 49.71
C GLN A 441 23.07 -53.57 48.68
N GLN A 442 23.08 -54.90 48.77
CA GLN A 442 22.29 -55.79 47.91
C GLN A 442 20.78 -55.67 48.19
N LEU A 443 20.37 -55.53 49.46
CA LEU A 443 18.99 -55.24 49.83
C LEU A 443 18.52 -53.88 49.28
N MET A 444 19.36 -52.84 49.39
CA MET A 444 19.07 -51.52 48.82
C MET A 444 18.97 -51.57 47.28
N GLN A 445 19.81 -52.37 46.62
CA GLN A 445 19.71 -52.59 45.17
C GLN A 445 18.40 -53.29 44.79
N GLN A 446 17.95 -54.29 45.55
CA GLN A 446 16.63 -54.92 45.31
C GLN A 446 15.47 -53.94 45.50
N GLN A 447 15.46 -53.13 46.56
CA GLN A 447 14.44 -52.10 46.76
C GLN A 447 14.43 -51.08 45.60
N ARG A 448 15.60 -50.58 45.17
CA ARG A 448 15.70 -49.67 44.01
C ARG A 448 15.21 -50.34 42.72
N ALA A 449 15.48 -51.62 42.51
CA ALA A 449 15.02 -52.38 41.34
C ALA A 449 13.48 -52.54 41.34
N GLN A 450 12.88 -52.89 42.49
CA GLN A 450 11.42 -52.99 42.65
C GLN A 450 10.74 -51.62 42.45
N GLN A 451 11.28 -50.56 43.04
CA GLN A 451 10.76 -49.20 42.88
C GLN A 451 10.87 -48.73 41.42
N ALA A 452 11.96 -49.05 40.72
CA ALA A 452 12.10 -48.77 39.29
C ALA A 452 11.14 -49.58 38.40
N GLN A 453 10.80 -50.82 38.78
CA GLN A 453 9.77 -51.61 38.10
C GLN A 453 8.38 -51.00 38.30
N GLN A 454 8.02 -50.59 39.51
CA GLN A 454 6.77 -49.89 39.79
C GLN A 454 6.65 -48.57 39.02
N LEU A 455 7.73 -47.78 38.96
CA LEU A 455 7.75 -46.53 38.20
C LEU A 455 7.56 -46.77 36.69
N ARG A 456 8.19 -47.81 36.13
CA ARG A 456 7.99 -48.23 34.73
C ARG A 456 6.56 -48.68 34.46
N ALA A 457 5.94 -49.42 35.38
CA ALA A 457 4.55 -49.84 35.25
C ALA A 457 3.57 -48.65 35.26
N GLN A 458 3.78 -47.67 36.14
CA GLN A 458 3.01 -46.42 36.13
C GLN A 458 3.21 -45.63 34.83
N GLN A 459 4.45 -45.49 34.35
CA GLN A 459 4.75 -44.81 33.08
C GLN A 459 4.08 -45.51 31.88
N GLN A 460 4.03 -46.85 31.86
CA GLN A 460 3.32 -47.62 30.84
C GLN A 460 1.81 -47.38 30.89
N GLN A 461 1.20 -47.37 32.08
CA GLN A 461 -0.22 -47.06 32.26
C GLN A 461 -0.55 -45.63 31.79
N GLN A 462 0.25 -44.65 32.19
CA GLN A 462 0.11 -43.26 31.75
C GLN A 462 0.29 -43.11 30.24
N ALA A 463 1.22 -43.84 29.61
CA ALA A 463 1.42 -43.83 28.17
C ALA A 463 0.21 -44.40 27.41
N VAL A 464 -0.36 -45.52 27.88
CA VAL A 464 -1.57 -46.12 27.31
C VAL A 464 -2.77 -45.18 27.47
N GLU A 465 -2.93 -44.54 28.62
CA GLU A 465 -4.02 -43.59 28.83
C GLU A 465 -3.86 -42.32 27.98
N ALA A 466 -2.63 -41.80 27.84
CA ALA A 466 -2.33 -40.68 26.95
C ALA A 466 -2.61 -41.03 25.47
N GLN A 467 -2.25 -42.24 25.01
CA GLN A 467 -2.59 -42.73 23.67
C GLN A 467 -4.10 -42.82 23.47
N ARG A 468 -4.84 -43.33 24.47
CA ARG A 468 -6.31 -43.39 24.42
C ARG A 468 -6.93 -42.00 24.32
N ARG A 469 -6.54 -41.07 25.19
CA ARG A 469 -7.01 -39.66 25.17
C ARG A 469 -6.68 -38.98 23.84
N ALA A 470 -5.50 -39.24 23.26
CA ALA A 470 -5.13 -38.73 21.95
C ALA A 470 -5.98 -39.32 20.80
N ALA A 471 -6.33 -40.61 20.87
CA ALA A 471 -7.22 -41.25 19.88
C ALA A 471 -8.66 -40.72 19.96
N GLU A 472 -9.19 -40.54 21.18
CA GLU A 472 -10.49 -39.93 21.43
C GLU A 472 -10.52 -38.46 20.92
N GLN A 473 -9.45 -37.70 21.17
CA GLN A 473 -9.30 -36.34 20.64
C GLN A 473 -9.19 -36.30 19.10
N GLN A 474 -8.49 -37.26 18.48
CA GLN A 474 -8.45 -37.37 17.02
C GLN A 474 -9.84 -37.67 16.43
N GLN A 475 -10.64 -38.54 17.06
CA GLN A 475 -12.02 -38.79 16.62
C GLN A 475 -12.89 -37.53 16.71
N GLN A 476 -12.79 -36.76 17.80
CA GLN A 476 -13.50 -35.48 17.92
C GLN A 476 -13.08 -34.48 16.82
N ILE A 477 -11.78 -34.37 16.52
CA ILE A 477 -11.26 -33.53 15.43
C ILE A 477 -11.79 -34.00 14.06
N GLN A 478 -11.88 -35.32 13.82
CA GLN A 478 -12.45 -35.86 12.59
C GLN A 478 -13.95 -35.54 12.47
N GLN A 479 -14.73 -35.71 13.54
CA GLN A 479 -16.16 -35.36 13.58
C GLN A 479 -16.40 -33.86 13.35
N GLN A 480 -15.62 -33.00 14.02
CA GLN A 480 -15.68 -31.55 13.82
C GLN A 480 -15.33 -31.15 12.37
N ARG A 481 -14.31 -31.78 11.77
CA ARG A 481 -13.97 -31.57 10.34
C ARG A 481 -15.09 -32.03 9.41
N ALA A 482 -15.74 -33.15 9.68
CA ALA A 482 -16.87 -33.65 8.87
C ALA A 482 -18.08 -32.70 8.96
N ALA A 483 -18.46 -32.27 10.16
CA ALA A 483 -19.53 -31.29 10.36
C ALA A 483 -19.21 -29.93 9.70
N GLN A 484 -17.96 -29.46 9.81
CA GLN A 484 -17.51 -28.22 9.16
C GLN A 484 -17.53 -28.35 7.62
N GLN A 485 -17.18 -29.50 7.05
CA GLN A 485 -17.31 -29.75 5.61
C GLN A 485 -18.77 -29.74 5.15
N GLN A 486 -19.69 -30.35 5.91
CA GLN A 486 -21.13 -30.31 5.62
C GLN A 486 -21.67 -28.87 5.68
N ALA A 487 -21.30 -28.08 6.69
CA ALA A 487 -21.67 -26.67 6.78
C ALA A 487 -21.14 -25.84 5.60
N ILE A 488 -19.90 -26.09 5.14
CA ILE A 488 -19.33 -25.45 3.95
C ILE A 488 -20.07 -25.86 2.67
N GLN A 489 -20.49 -27.13 2.55
CA GLN A 489 -21.30 -27.60 1.41
C GLN A 489 -22.69 -26.93 1.38
N GLN A 490 -23.37 -26.85 2.53
CA GLN A 490 -24.65 -26.15 2.66
C GLN A 490 -24.50 -24.65 2.34
N GLN A 491 -23.47 -23.99 2.86
CA GLN A 491 -23.17 -22.58 2.56
C GLN A 491 -22.90 -22.34 1.07
N ARG A 492 -22.19 -23.26 0.40
CA ARG A 492 -21.96 -23.20 -1.06
C ARG A 492 -23.26 -23.41 -1.85
N ALA A 493 -24.12 -24.34 -1.45
CA ALA A 493 -25.42 -24.56 -2.09
C ALA A 493 -26.33 -23.33 -1.98
N ALA A 494 -26.43 -22.71 -0.80
CA ALA A 494 -27.17 -21.48 -0.58
C ALA A 494 -26.61 -20.30 -1.41
N GLN A 495 -25.29 -20.15 -1.49
CA GLN A 495 -24.65 -19.14 -2.34
C GLN A 495 -24.91 -19.38 -3.85
N GLN A 496 -24.96 -20.64 -4.30
CA GLN A 496 -25.32 -20.95 -5.69
C GLN A 496 -26.78 -20.59 -5.99
N GLN A 497 -27.72 -20.92 -5.09
CA GLN A 497 -29.13 -20.51 -5.22
C GLN A 497 -29.29 -18.98 -5.24
N LEU A 498 -28.60 -18.25 -4.35
CA LEU A 498 -28.63 -16.79 -4.33
C LEU A 498 -28.07 -16.19 -5.65
N MET A 499 -26.98 -16.75 -6.18
CA MET A 499 -26.42 -16.28 -7.47
C MET A 499 -27.36 -16.59 -8.65
N GLN A 500 -28.08 -17.72 -8.61
CA GLN A 500 -29.11 -18.05 -9.62
C GLN A 500 -30.28 -17.06 -9.55
N GLN A 501 -30.78 -16.73 -8.36
CA GLN A 501 -31.83 -15.72 -8.16
C GLN A 501 -31.38 -14.33 -8.64
N GLN A 502 -30.14 -13.92 -8.32
CA GLN A 502 -29.58 -12.66 -8.79
C GLN A 502 -29.45 -12.62 -10.32
N ARG A 503 -29.05 -13.72 -10.97
CA ARG A 503 -29.01 -13.82 -12.44
C ARG A 503 -30.40 -13.71 -13.06
N ALA A 504 -31.41 -14.38 -12.49
CA ALA A 504 -32.78 -14.28 -12.96
C ALA A 504 -33.32 -12.84 -12.86
N ALA A 505 -33.13 -12.18 -11.71
CA ALA A 505 -33.52 -10.77 -11.52
C ALA A 505 -32.75 -9.80 -12.42
N GLN A 506 -31.49 -10.10 -12.77
CA GLN A 506 -30.72 -9.32 -13.76
C GLN A 506 -31.25 -9.53 -15.18
N GLN A 507 -31.62 -10.76 -15.56
CA GLN A 507 -32.24 -11.06 -16.86
C GLN A 507 -33.60 -10.38 -17.01
N GLU A 508 -34.43 -10.40 -15.96
CA GLU A 508 -35.73 -9.73 -15.94
C GLU A 508 -35.58 -8.20 -16.08
N LYS A 509 -34.66 -7.57 -15.32
CA LYS A 509 -34.34 -6.14 -15.48
C LYS A 509 -33.79 -5.80 -16.87
N ALA A 510 -32.97 -6.68 -17.46
CA ALA A 510 -32.47 -6.50 -18.82
C ALA A 510 -33.61 -6.57 -19.86
N LEU A 511 -34.57 -7.49 -19.67
CA LEU A 511 -35.75 -7.61 -20.54
C LEU A 511 -36.64 -6.37 -20.44
N GLN A 512 -36.91 -5.87 -19.23
CA GLN A 512 -37.65 -4.61 -19.02
C GLN A 512 -36.93 -3.42 -19.66
N ALA A 513 -35.61 -3.31 -19.49
CA ALA A 513 -34.82 -2.24 -20.12
C ALA A 513 -34.82 -2.34 -21.66
N GLN A 514 -34.85 -3.55 -22.22
CA GLN A 514 -34.99 -3.77 -23.67
C GLN A 514 -36.38 -3.34 -24.17
N GLN A 515 -37.45 -3.69 -23.45
CA GLN A 515 -38.82 -3.27 -23.77
C GLN A 515 -38.98 -1.74 -23.70
N GLN A 516 -38.44 -1.09 -22.66
CA GLN A 516 -38.43 0.37 -22.53
C GLN A 516 -37.70 1.05 -23.68
N ARG A 517 -36.53 0.53 -24.09
CA ARG A 517 -35.78 1.04 -25.27
C ARG A 517 -36.57 0.86 -26.57
N ALA A 518 -37.26 -0.27 -26.76
CA ALA A 518 -38.10 -0.50 -27.93
C ALA A 518 -39.28 0.47 -27.99
N ALA A 519 -39.99 0.69 -26.87
CA ALA A 519 -41.07 1.66 -26.77
C ALA A 519 -40.59 3.10 -27.03
N GLN A 520 -39.43 3.48 -26.49
CA GLN A 520 -38.82 4.79 -26.73
C GLN A 520 -38.41 4.98 -28.20
N GLN A 521 -37.88 3.93 -28.86
CA GLN A 521 -37.61 3.97 -30.30
C GLN A 521 -38.88 4.12 -31.14
N GLN A 522 -39.98 3.45 -30.77
CA GLN A 522 -41.28 3.62 -31.43
C GLN A 522 -41.82 5.06 -31.27
N GLN A 523 -41.72 5.66 -30.08
CA GLN A 523 -42.08 7.06 -29.87
C GLN A 523 -41.24 8.00 -30.74
N ILE A 524 -39.92 7.79 -30.83
CA ILE A 524 -39.03 8.60 -31.70
C ILE A 524 -39.39 8.44 -33.19
N GLN A 525 -39.77 7.24 -33.62
CA GLN A 525 -40.24 6.99 -34.99
C GLN A 525 -41.56 7.71 -35.27
N GLN A 526 -42.53 7.64 -34.36
CA GLN A 526 -43.81 8.35 -34.46
C GLN A 526 -43.62 9.86 -34.50
N GLN A 527 -42.76 10.43 -33.64
CA GLN A 527 -42.43 11.85 -33.65
C GLN A 527 -41.78 12.29 -34.97
N ARG A 528 -40.86 11.49 -35.53
CA ARG A 528 -40.25 11.77 -36.85
C ARG A 528 -41.27 11.72 -37.99
N ALA A 529 -42.18 10.73 -37.99
CA ALA A 529 -43.24 10.65 -39.00
C ALA A 529 -44.20 11.85 -38.92
N ALA A 530 -44.60 12.27 -37.72
CA ALA A 530 -45.42 13.46 -37.51
C ALA A 530 -44.71 14.76 -37.96
N GLN A 531 -43.40 14.88 -37.70
CA GLN A 531 -42.58 16.00 -38.19
C GLN A 531 -42.49 16.03 -39.73
N GLN A 532 -42.32 14.86 -40.37
CA GLN A 532 -42.32 14.75 -41.83
C GLN A 532 -43.66 15.19 -42.43
N GLN A 533 -44.78 14.68 -41.90
CA GLN A 533 -46.12 15.09 -42.33
C GLN A 533 -46.37 16.60 -42.14
N ALA A 534 -45.91 17.19 -41.04
CA ALA A 534 -46.02 18.64 -40.81
C ALA A 534 -45.22 19.46 -41.84
N VAL A 535 -44.01 19.02 -42.21
CA VAL A 535 -43.19 19.66 -43.26
C VAL A 535 -43.83 19.52 -44.64
N GLU A 536 -44.42 18.36 -44.96
CA GLU A 536 -45.15 18.13 -46.21
C GLU A 536 -46.40 19.00 -46.31
N GLN A 537 -47.18 19.12 -45.23
CA GLN A 537 -48.33 20.02 -45.15
C GLN A 537 -47.92 21.50 -45.33
N GLN A 538 -46.84 21.94 -44.69
CA GLN A 538 -46.29 23.30 -44.90
C GLN A 538 -45.85 23.52 -46.36
N ARG A 539 -45.21 22.52 -46.98
CA ARG A 539 -44.77 22.59 -48.38
C ARG A 539 -45.96 22.66 -49.35
N ALA A 540 -47.01 21.87 -49.12
CA ALA A 540 -48.25 21.92 -49.89
C ALA A 540 -48.96 23.27 -49.74
N ALA A 541 -49.04 23.81 -48.51
CA ALA A 541 -49.62 25.13 -48.25
C ALA A 541 -48.84 26.25 -48.98
N GLN A 542 -47.51 26.21 -48.96
CA GLN A 542 -46.67 27.15 -49.72
C GLN A 542 -46.85 27.03 -51.24
N GLN A 543 -47.03 25.80 -51.76
CA GLN A 543 -47.33 25.59 -53.18
C GLN A 543 -48.70 26.16 -53.56
N ALA A 544 -49.74 25.93 -52.75
CA ALA A 544 -51.07 26.49 -52.95
C ALA A 544 -51.05 28.04 -52.91
N GLN A 545 -50.32 28.64 -51.97
CA GLN A 545 -50.14 30.10 -51.90
C GLN A 545 -49.46 30.65 -53.16
N ARG A 546 -48.39 30.00 -53.66
CA ARG A 546 -47.72 30.41 -54.91
C ARG A 546 -48.63 30.27 -56.13
N ALA A 547 -49.44 29.21 -56.21
CA ALA A 547 -50.42 29.03 -57.29
C ALA A 547 -51.50 30.12 -57.28
N ALA A 548 -52.05 30.45 -56.10
CA ALA A 548 -53.01 31.55 -55.94
C ALA A 548 -52.41 32.92 -56.31
N GLN A 549 -51.16 33.20 -55.94
CA GLN A 549 -50.45 34.41 -56.35
C GLN A 549 -50.26 34.48 -57.88
N GLN A 550 -49.90 33.37 -58.53
CA GLN A 550 -49.77 33.30 -59.99
C GLN A 550 -51.12 33.54 -60.69
N GLN A 551 -52.21 32.96 -60.19
CA GLN A 551 -53.57 33.19 -60.70
C GLN A 551 -53.99 34.67 -60.54
N ALA A 552 -53.71 35.29 -59.39
CA ALA A 552 -54.00 36.72 -59.17
C ALA A 552 -53.24 37.62 -60.16
N VAL A 553 -51.96 37.34 -60.42
CA VAL A 553 -51.15 38.07 -61.42
C VAL A 553 -51.68 37.85 -62.84
N GLN A 554 -52.15 36.65 -63.18
CA GLN A 554 -52.79 36.38 -64.48
C GLN A 554 -54.11 37.15 -64.63
N GLN A 555 -54.95 37.19 -63.59
CA GLN A 555 -56.20 37.97 -63.58
C GLN A 555 -55.94 39.46 -63.72
N GLN A 556 -54.95 40.01 -62.99
CA GLN A 556 -54.53 41.42 -63.14
C GLN A 556 -54.07 41.74 -64.57
N ARG A 557 -53.24 40.87 -65.17
CA ARG A 557 -52.80 41.05 -66.57
C ARG A 557 -53.97 40.99 -67.56
N ALA A 558 -54.94 40.09 -67.36
CA ALA A 558 -56.12 39.99 -68.20
C ALA A 558 -57.00 41.26 -68.10
N ALA A 559 -57.25 41.77 -66.89
CA ALA A 559 -57.99 43.01 -66.67
C ALA A 559 -57.26 44.22 -67.29
N GLN A 560 -55.93 44.28 -67.18
CA GLN A 560 -55.12 45.35 -67.77
C GLN A 560 -55.14 45.30 -69.31
N GLN A 561 -55.13 44.09 -69.92
CA GLN A 561 -55.35 43.93 -71.35
C GLN A 561 -56.75 44.37 -71.79
N GLN A 562 -57.81 44.06 -71.02
CA GLN A 562 -59.16 44.54 -71.29
C GLN A 562 -59.26 46.07 -71.23
N GLN A 563 -58.62 46.72 -70.24
CA GLN A 563 -58.54 48.18 -70.18
C GLN A 563 -57.83 48.78 -71.40
N ILE A 564 -56.70 48.20 -71.84
CA ILE A 564 -55.98 48.64 -73.05
C ILE A 564 -56.85 48.45 -74.31
N GLN A 565 -57.63 47.38 -74.41
CA GLN A 565 -58.58 47.17 -75.51
C GLN A 565 -59.71 48.22 -75.50
N GLN A 566 -60.28 48.51 -74.33
CA GLN A 566 -61.31 49.56 -74.16
C GLN A 566 -60.76 50.95 -74.53
N GLN A 567 -59.55 51.30 -74.08
CA GLN A 567 -58.89 52.56 -74.45
C GLN A 567 -58.62 52.66 -75.96
N ARG A 568 -58.18 51.58 -76.61
CA ARG A 568 -58.01 51.52 -78.07
C ARG A 568 -59.35 51.66 -78.81
N ALA A 569 -60.41 51.01 -78.33
CA ALA A 569 -61.74 51.15 -78.91
C ALA A 569 -62.28 52.59 -78.79
N ALA A 570 -62.10 53.22 -77.63
CA ALA A 570 -62.45 54.63 -77.41
C ALA A 570 -61.65 55.59 -78.31
N GLN A 571 -60.34 55.37 -78.47
CA GLN A 571 -59.53 56.13 -79.44
C GLN A 571 -60.01 55.93 -80.89
N GLN A 572 -60.33 54.70 -81.28
CA GLN A 572 -60.87 54.43 -82.62
C GLN A 572 -62.22 55.10 -82.84
N GLN A 573 -63.11 55.11 -81.84
CA GLN A 573 -64.37 55.86 -81.89
C GLN A 573 -64.14 57.37 -82.01
N LEU A 574 -63.18 57.95 -81.27
CA LEU A 574 -62.82 59.36 -81.37
C LEU A 574 -62.27 59.71 -82.77
N ILE A 575 -61.38 58.87 -83.32
CA ILE A 575 -60.86 59.03 -84.69
C ILE A 575 -61.98 58.88 -85.73
N GLN A 576 -62.95 57.99 -85.52
CA GLN A 576 -64.13 57.87 -86.38
C GLN A 576 -65.03 59.10 -86.29
N GLN A 577 -65.23 59.70 -85.11
CA GLN A 577 -65.98 60.95 -84.96
C GLN A 577 -65.25 62.13 -85.63
N GLN A 578 -63.93 62.26 -85.47
CA GLN A 578 -63.12 63.26 -86.17
C GLN A 578 -63.19 63.07 -87.69
N ARG A 579 -63.09 61.83 -88.19
CA ARG A 579 -63.31 61.52 -89.61
C ARG A 579 -64.74 61.82 -90.06
N ALA A 580 -65.76 61.59 -89.24
CA ALA A 580 -67.15 61.92 -89.58
C ALA A 580 -67.35 63.45 -89.69
N GLN A 581 -66.72 64.23 -88.82
CA GLN A 581 -66.72 65.70 -88.88
C GLN A 581 -65.96 66.21 -90.12
N GLN A 582 -64.78 65.68 -90.42
CA GLN A 582 -64.07 65.99 -91.67
C GLN A 582 -64.86 65.56 -92.92
N MET A 583 -65.51 64.40 -92.89
CA MET A 583 -66.38 63.94 -93.98
C MET A 583 -67.60 64.83 -94.15
N GLN A 584 -68.17 65.39 -93.08
CA GLN A 584 -69.23 66.40 -93.18
C GLN A 584 -68.73 67.71 -93.81
N GLN A 585 -67.51 68.15 -93.49
CA GLN A 585 -66.87 69.30 -94.14
C GLN A 585 -66.55 69.05 -95.63
N MET A 586 -66.23 67.80 -96.00
CA MET A 586 -65.89 67.40 -97.37
C MET A 586 -67.12 67.06 -98.24
N ARG A 587 -68.33 66.93 -97.67
CA ARG A 587 -69.54 66.45 -98.39
C ARG A 587 -70.22 67.49 -99.30
N GLY A 588 -69.45 68.44 -99.83
CA GLY A 588 -69.94 69.51 -100.70
C GLY A 588 -70.15 69.13 -102.17
N GLN A 589 -69.60 68.01 -102.65
CA GLN A 589 -69.63 67.61 -104.06
C GLN A 589 -69.96 66.10 -104.26
N GLN A 590 -70.63 65.80 -105.37
CA GLN A 590 -71.20 64.51 -105.80
C GLN A 590 -70.19 63.68 -106.65
N PRO A 591 -70.51 62.51 -107.28
CA PRO A 591 -71.75 61.69 -107.35
C PRO A 591 -71.56 60.18 -106.98
N PRO A 592 -72.60 59.30 -107.13
CA PRO A 592 -72.61 57.93 -106.56
C PRO A 592 -72.61 56.80 -107.67
N PRO A 593 -73.17 55.55 -107.53
CA PRO A 593 -72.47 54.31 -107.93
C PRO A 593 -73.18 53.43 -109.01
N PRO A 594 -72.56 52.31 -109.45
CA PRO A 594 -73.31 51.12 -109.94
C PRO A 594 -72.66 49.75 -109.44
N PRO A 595 -73.06 48.51 -109.86
CA PRO A 595 -73.26 47.41 -108.89
C PRO A 595 -72.64 46.00 -109.19
N GLN A 596 -72.84 45.08 -108.22
CA GLN A 596 -72.96 43.59 -108.28
C GLN A 596 -72.27 42.73 -109.37
N GLN A 597 -71.55 41.68 -108.93
CA GLN A 597 -71.75 40.29 -109.44
C GLN A 597 -71.09 39.17 -108.58
N GLN A 598 -71.66 37.96 -108.66
CA GLN A 598 -71.13 36.64 -108.26
C GLN A 598 -70.47 35.96 -109.51
N PRO A 599 -69.88 34.71 -109.56
CA PRO A 599 -70.24 33.51 -108.76
C PRO A 599 -69.22 32.31 -108.60
N GLN A 600 -69.75 31.19 -108.06
CA GLN A 600 -69.33 29.75 -108.16
C GLN A 600 -68.20 29.15 -107.28
N GLN A 601 -68.33 27.83 -107.04
CA GLN A 601 -67.41 26.86 -106.37
C GLN A 601 -66.75 25.95 -107.48
N PRO A 602 -65.89 24.91 -107.25
CA PRO A 602 -66.15 23.70 -106.43
C PRO A 602 -64.83 23.04 -105.82
N PRO A 603 -64.56 21.70 -105.69
CA PRO A 603 -63.94 21.14 -104.46
C PRO A 603 -62.80 20.07 -104.60
N ALA A 604 -62.41 19.42 -103.48
CA ALA A 604 -61.68 18.13 -103.35
C ALA A 604 -60.15 18.09 -103.72
N ARG A 605 -59.27 17.21 -103.17
CA ARG A 605 -59.34 16.16 -102.12
C ARG A 605 -57.92 15.87 -101.50
N ARG A 606 -57.92 15.30 -100.28
CA ARG A 606 -56.92 14.53 -99.46
C ARG A 606 -55.78 13.72 -100.15
N PRO A 607 -54.79 13.08 -99.44
CA PRO A 607 -54.46 13.00 -97.98
C PRO A 607 -52.96 13.21 -97.60
N GLY A 608 -52.55 12.99 -96.33
CA GLY A 608 -51.14 13.17 -95.88
C GLY A 608 -50.57 12.48 -94.61
N ASN A 609 -51.30 11.61 -93.89
CA ASN A 609 -50.80 10.72 -92.80
C ASN A 609 -50.20 11.36 -91.50
N PRO A 610 -49.88 10.57 -90.43
CA PRO A 610 -49.87 11.06 -89.03
C PRO A 610 -48.55 10.87 -88.25
N ASP A 611 -48.55 11.26 -86.97
CA ASP A 611 -47.62 10.77 -85.94
C ASP A 611 -48.39 10.50 -84.61
N PRO A 612 -48.34 9.28 -84.02
CA PRO A 612 -49.01 8.96 -82.76
C PRO A 612 -48.06 8.84 -81.57
N ASN A 613 -48.32 9.55 -80.46
CA ASN A 613 -48.12 9.01 -79.09
C ASN A 613 -48.78 9.85 -77.97
N GLN A 614 -50.00 9.43 -77.65
CA GLN A 614 -50.78 9.61 -76.41
C GLN A 614 -51.58 8.29 -76.24
N PRO A 615 -52.23 7.95 -75.10
CA PRO A 615 -52.46 8.67 -73.83
C PRO A 615 -52.02 7.73 -72.65
N PRO A 616 -52.74 7.51 -71.51
CA PRO A 616 -53.77 8.28 -70.79
C PRO A 616 -53.49 8.49 -69.27
N PRO A 617 -54.31 9.32 -68.59
CA PRO A 617 -54.30 9.45 -67.13
C PRO A 617 -55.22 8.44 -66.41
N GLN A 618 -54.94 8.24 -65.12
CA GLN A 618 -55.91 7.94 -64.05
C GLN A 618 -55.55 8.81 -62.83
#